data_AF-A0A7S1YX84-F1
#
_entry.id   AF-A0A7S1YX84-F1
#
_cell.length_a   1.000
_cell.length_b   1.000
_cell.length_c   1.000
_cell.angle_alpha   90.00
_cell.angle_beta   90.00
_cell.angle_gamma   90.00
#
_symmetry.space_group_name_H-M   'P 1'
#
loop_
_entity.id
_entity.type
_entity.pdbx_description
1 polymer ?
#
loop_
_entity_poly.entity_id
_entity_poly.type
_entity_poly.pdbx_seq_one_letter_code
_entity_poly.pdbx_strand_id
1 'polypeptide(L)'
;MSMLNNVSFSSLPVVLSFCGGAAEKAIDIHRTRLRLEGLSTYGVIASLLMNSALRLFSSTPKRSANTPTTKLEVFENAVKFLFMLTMMISVFAGSYTTIILSLLGLYSKRAIGRGYDVQFWEFFSATEDIRKSSYTSMAVALATFEISFILSLFLNYRGRGRWFFLVMATVLSISCWRTWYKIMNLAFTIIPI
;
A
#
# COMPACT_ATOMS: atom_id res chain seq x y z
N MET A 1 -53.04 27.52 -22.33
CA MET A 1 -51.61 27.39 -22.65
C MET A 1 -50.78 28.22 -21.66
N SER A 2 -51.04 28.25 -20.35
CA SER A 2 -51.12 27.21 -19.30
C SER A 2 -49.83 26.41 -19.08
N MET A 3 -49.11 26.88 -18.05
CA MET A 3 -48.49 26.09 -16.98
C MET A 3 -47.26 25.23 -17.34
N LEU A 4 -46.08 25.84 -17.24
CA LEU A 4 -44.88 25.11 -16.79
C LEU A 4 -44.49 25.63 -15.41
N ASN A 5 -44.61 24.70 -14.46
CA ASN A 5 -44.42 24.84 -13.04
C ASN A 5 -43.01 25.32 -12.67
N ASN A 6 -42.96 26.46 -11.98
CA ASN A 6 -41.90 26.76 -11.03
C ASN A 6 -42.02 25.80 -9.85
N VAL A 7 -41.40 24.62 -9.95
CA VAL A 7 -41.20 23.74 -8.79
C VAL A 7 -40.07 24.32 -7.97
N SER A 8 -40.43 25.09 -6.94
CA SER A 8 -39.50 25.69 -5.99
C SER A 8 -38.77 24.59 -5.21
N PHE A 9 -37.45 24.51 -5.36
CA PHE A 9 -36.53 23.59 -4.69
C PHE A 9 -36.38 23.85 -3.16
N SER A 10 -37.27 24.63 -2.55
CA SER A 10 -37.17 25.11 -1.17
C SER A 10 -37.46 24.06 -0.10
N SER A 11 -37.97 22.88 -0.47
CA SER A 11 -38.33 21.80 0.48
C SER A 11 -37.29 20.69 0.60
N LEU A 12 -36.28 20.66 -0.28
CA LEU A 12 -35.17 19.70 -0.19
C LEU A 12 -34.38 19.76 1.14
N PRO A 13 -34.09 20.93 1.75
CA PRO A 13 -33.41 20.96 3.04
C PRO A 13 -34.28 20.47 4.21
N VAL A 14 -35.62 20.57 4.11
CA VAL A 14 -36.56 20.15 5.17
C VAL A 14 -36.78 18.64 5.15
N VAL A 15 -36.78 18.01 3.97
CA VAL A 15 -36.80 16.53 3.87
C VAL A 15 -35.46 15.94 4.32
N LEU A 16 -34.34 16.62 4.07
CA LEU A 16 -33.04 16.26 4.63
C LEU A 16 -32.97 16.44 6.16
N SER A 17 -33.72 17.37 6.75
CA SER A 17 -33.74 17.56 8.21
C SER A 17 -34.65 16.57 8.95
N PHE A 18 -35.69 16.05 8.30
CA PHE A 18 -36.62 15.09 8.91
C PHE A 18 -36.13 13.63 8.91
N CYS A 19 -35.09 13.29 8.15
CA CYS A 19 -34.46 11.96 8.17
C CYS A 19 -33.30 11.81 9.19
N GLY A 20 -32.99 12.81 10.02
CA GLY A 20 -31.79 12.78 10.87
C GLY A 20 -31.91 13.41 12.26
N GLY A 21 -33.12 13.56 12.79
CA GLY A 21 -33.40 14.10 14.12
C GLY A 21 -33.07 13.18 15.30
N ALA A 22 -31.91 12.53 15.29
CA ALA A 22 -31.34 11.86 16.45
C ALA A 22 -29.98 12.51 16.76
N ALA A 23 -29.99 13.41 17.74
CA ALA A 23 -28.82 13.96 18.39
C ALA A 23 -28.12 12.88 19.26
N GLU A 24 -27.81 11.73 18.66
CA GLU A 24 -27.09 10.63 19.31
C GLU A 24 -25.72 10.53 18.64
N LYS A 25 -24.76 11.27 19.20
CA LYS A 25 -23.36 11.39 18.75
C LYS A 25 -23.25 11.69 17.25
N ALA A 26 -23.31 12.96 16.87
CA ALA A 26 -22.88 13.41 15.55
C ALA A 26 -21.49 12.85 15.26
N ILE A 27 -21.43 11.75 14.51
CA ILE A 27 -20.19 11.16 14.07
C ILE A 27 -19.52 12.23 13.25
N ASP A 28 -18.26 12.48 13.56
CA ASP A 28 -17.46 13.40 12.78
C ASP A 28 -17.14 12.73 11.43
N ILE A 29 -18.10 12.79 10.50
CA ILE A 29 -18.04 12.21 9.16
C ILE A 29 -16.76 12.66 8.46
N HIS A 30 -16.30 13.88 8.74
CA HIS A 30 -15.05 14.41 8.21
C HIS A 30 -13.84 13.61 8.70
N ARG A 31 -13.78 13.27 9.99
CA ARG A 31 -12.69 12.46 10.55
C ARG A 31 -12.71 11.03 10.01
N THR A 32 -13.89 10.42 9.89
CA THR A 32 -14.04 9.08 9.32
C THR A 32 -13.65 9.05 7.85
N ARG A 33 -14.05 10.07 7.08
CA ARG A 33 -13.63 10.25 5.68
C ARG A 33 -12.11 10.35 5.55
N LEU A 34 -11.45 11.13 6.41
CA LEU A 34 -10.00 11.27 6.42
C LEU A 34 -9.29 9.92 6.67
N ARG A 35 -9.80 9.10 7.59
CA ARG A 35 -9.28 7.74 7.84
C ARG A 35 -9.42 6.84 6.62
N LEU A 36 -10.56 6.88 5.93
CA LEU A 36 -10.81 6.09 4.73
C LEU A 36 -9.98 6.54 3.53
N GLU A 37 -9.70 7.83 3.42
CA GLU A 37 -8.80 8.37 2.40
C GLU A 37 -7.38 7.85 2.60
N GLY A 38 -6.88 7.86 3.85
CA GLY A 38 -5.58 7.26 4.19
C GLY A 38 -5.46 5.80 3.75
N LEU A 39 -6.47 4.98 4.07
CA LEU A 39 -6.54 3.56 3.64
C LEU A 39 -6.44 3.40 2.12
N SER A 40 -7.15 4.26 1.38
CA SER A 40 -7.12 4.21 -0.09
C SER A 40 -5.76 4.60 -0.67
N THR A 41 -5.08 5.59 -0.08
CA THR A 41 -3.74 6.02 -0.51
C THR A 41 -2.73 4.90 -0.36
N TYR A 42 -2.76 4.13 0.73
CA TYR A 42 -1.89 2.95 0.90
C TYR A 42 -2.16 1.89 -0.17
N GLY A 43 -3.43 1.63 -0.51
CA GLY A 43 -3.78 0.71 -1.60
C GLY A 43 -3.19 1.15 -2.94
N VAL A 44 -3.24 2.46 -3.24
CA VAL A 44 -2.65 3.02 -4.47
C VAL A 44 -1.13 2.84 -4.47
N ILE A 45 -0.45 3.17 -3.37
CA ILE A 45 1.01 3.02 -3.26
C ILE A 45 1.41 1.54 -3.45
N ALA A 46 0.64 0.60 -2.91
CA ALA A 46 0.92 -0.83 -3.02
C ALA A 46 0.80 -1.30 -4.48
N SER A 47 -0.20 -0.78 -5.20
CA SER A 47 -0.40 -1.05 -6.63
C SER A 47 0.76 -0.52 -7.49
N LEU A 48 1.27 0.67 -7.17
CA LEU A 48 2.41 1.29 -7.86
C LEU A 48 3.71 0.54 -7.58
N LEU A 49 3.91 0.11 -6.34
CA LEU A 49 5.04 -0.71 -5.94
C LEU A 49 5.04 -2.04 -6.69
N MET A 50 3.89 -2.72 -6.75
CA MET A 50 3.71 -3.96 -7.51
C MET A 50 4.01 -3.76 -9.00
N ASN A 51 3.52 -2.67 -9.61
CA ASN A 51 3.81 -2.39 -11.02
C ASN A 51 5.30 -2.15 -11.27
N SER A 52 5.95 -1.40 -10.37
CA SER A 52 7.38 -1.11 -10.42
C SER A 52 8.19 -2.40 -10.27
N ALA A 53 7.76 -3.30 -9.38
CA ALA A 53 8.36 -4.61 -9.22
C ALA A 53 8.27 -5.43 -10.52
N LEU A 54 7.10 -5.54 -11.13
CA LEU A 54 6.95 -6.28 -12.39
C LEU A 54 7.85 -5.74 -13.52
N ARG A 55 8.03 -4.42 -13.60
CA ARG A 55 8.98 -3.80 -14.55
C ARG A 55 10.43 -4.12 -14.22
N LEU A 56 10.81 -4.10 -12.94
CA LEU A 56 12.16 -4.48 -12.52
C LEU A 56 12.45 -5.97 -12.82
N PHE A 57 11.43 -6.83 -12.69
CA PHE A 57 11.54 -8.24 -13.04
C PHE A 57 11.73 -8.48 -14.54
N SER A 58 11.15 -7.63 -15.40
CA SER A 58 11.35 -7.74 -16.86
C SER A 58 12.68 -7.16 -17.33
N SER A 59 13.23 -6.16 -16.63
CA SER A 59 14.50 -5.53 -16.99
C SER A 59 15.73 -6.33 -16.53
N THR A 60 15.60 -7.24 -15.57
CA THR A 60 16.74 -7.97 -14.99
C THR A 60 17.06 -9.22 -15.82
N PRO A 61 18.32 -9.44 -16.26
CA PRO A 61 18.70 -10.56 -17.10
C PRO A 61 18.56 -11.90 -16.36
N LYS A 62 17.73 -12.80 -16.90
CA LYS A 62 17.38 -14.11 -16.29
C LYS A 62 18.24 -15.27 -16.77
N ARG A 63 19.22 -15.03 -17.66
CA ARG A 63 19.99 -16.10 -18.28
C ARG A 63 20.88 -16.77 -17.23
N SER A 64 20.53 -18.00 -16.85
CA SER A 64 21.39 -18.89 -16.06
C SER A 64 22.39 -19.56 -16.99
N ALA A 65 23.63 -19.75 -16.55
CA ALA A 65 24.58 -20.62 -17.25
C ALA A 65 24.19 -22.08 -16.99
N ASN A 66 23.99 -22.87 -18.04
CA ASN A 66 23.55 -24.28 -17.93
C ASN A 66 24.61 -25.19 -17.29
N THR A 67 25.86 -24.74 -17.20
CA THR A 67 26.95 -25.47 -16.56
C THR A 67 27.85 -24.46 -15.84
N PRO A 68 27.71 -24.27 -14.51
CA PRO A 68 28.57 -23.35 -13.77
C PRO A 68 29.98 -23.94 -13.72
N THR A 69 30.91 -23.30 -14.40
CA THR A 69 32.32 -23.69 -14.46
C THR A 69 33.16 -22.99 -13.40
N THR A 70 32.69 -21.82 -12.91
CA THR A 70 33.40 -21.02 -11.91
C THR A 70 32.56 -20.73 -10.67
N LYS A 71 33.23 -20.58 -9.51
CA LYS A 71 32.58 -20.19 -8.23
C LYS A 71 31.76 -18.90 -8.35
N LEU A 72 32.19 -17.98 -9.21
CA LEU A 72 31.50 -16.72 -9.47
C LEU A 72 30.12 -16.94 -10.13
N GLU A 73 30.01 -17.88 -11.06
CA GLU A 73 28.75 -18.20 -11.74
C GLU A 73 27.73 -18.84 -10.80
N VAL A 74 28.20 -19.70 -9.87
CA VAL A 74 27.34 -20.27 -8.81
C VAL A 74 26.78 -19.16 -7.93
N PHE A 75 27.62 -18.20 -7.53
CA PHE A 75 27.20 -17.04 -6.73
C PHE A 75 26.20 -16.16 -7.49
N GLU A 76 26.44 -15.86 -8.77
CA GLU A 76 25.51 -15.09 -9.60
C GLU A 76 24.16 -15.81 -9.77
N ASN A 77 24.16 -17.13 -9.92
CA ASN A 77 22.92 -17.91 -9.99
C ASN A 77 22.16 -17.88 -8.65
N ALA A 78 22.86 -17.96 -7.51
CA ALA A 78 22.24 -17.81 -6.20
C ALA A 78 21.62 -16.41 -6.01
N VAL A 79 22.30 -15.35 -6.44
CA VAL A 79 21.78 -13.97 -6.40
C VAL A 79 20.55 -13.80 -7.29
N LYS A 80 20.54 -14.39 -8.49
CA LYS A 80 19.35 -14.41 -9.36
C LYS A 80 18.18 -15.11 -8.70
N PHE A 81 18.43 -16.25 -8.06
CA PHE A 81 17.38 -16.98 -7.33
C PHE A 81 16.81 -16.15 -6.17
N LEU A 82 17.68 -15.53 -5.37
CA LEU A 82 17.26 -14.63 -4.28
C LEU A 82 16.48 -13.41 -4.81
N PHE A 83 16.91 -12.83 -5.92
CA PHE A 83 16.19 -11.76 -6.61
C PHE A 83 14.78 -12.22 -7.00
N MET A 84 14.62 -13.40 -7.62
CA MET A 84 13.30 -13.91 -7.99
C MET A 84 12.40 -14.14 -6.77
N LEU A 85 12.94 -14.72 -5.69
CA LEU A 85 12.18 -14.94 -4.44
C LEU A 85 11.71 -13.63 -3.81
N THR A 86 12.61 -12.67 -3.67
CA THR A 86 12.29 -11.36 -3.07
C THR A 86 11.25 -10.60 -3.90
N MET A 87 11.34 -10.68 -5.23
CA MET A 87 10.34 -10.10 -6.14
C MET A 87 8.97 -10.76 -6.02
N MET A 88 8.91 -12.09 -5.93
CA MET A 88 7.65 -12.80 -5.71
C MET A 88 7.01 -12.37 -4.40
N ILE A 89 7.77 -12.34 -3.30
CA ILE A 89 7.26 -11.91 -1.98
C ILE A 89 6.73 -10.48 -2.06
N SER A 90 7.46 -9.56 -2.71
CA SER A 90 7.04 -8.18 -2.87
C SER A 90 5.72 -8.04 -3.65
N VAL A 91 5.56 -8.77 -4.76
CA VAL A 91 4.33 -8.77 -5.58
C VAL A 91 3.16 -9.37 -4.81
N PHE A 92 3.34 -10.48 -4.11
CA PHE A 92 2.27 -11.09 -3.30
C PHE A 92 1.88 -10.20 -2.11
N ALA A 93 2.84 -9.65 -1.38
CA ALA A 93 2.55 -8.75 -0.26
C ALA A 93 1.88 -7.44 -0.72
N GLY A 94 2.33 -6.87 -1.84
CA GLY A 94 1.73 -5.68 -2.46
C GLY A 94 0.30 -5.93 -2.96
N SER A 95 0.06 -7.05 -3.63
CA SER A 95 -1.29 -7.42 -4.10
C SER A 95 -2.25 -7.70 -2.95
N TYR A 96 -1.81 -8.44 -1.91
CA TYR A 96 -2.58 -8.66 -0.68
C TYR A 96 -3.02 -7.33 -0.06
N THR A 97 -2.06 -6.42 0.16
CA THR A 97 -2.33 -5.09 0.73
C THR A 97 -3.33 -4.32 -0.13
N THR A 98 -3.15 -4.30 -1.45
CA THR A 98 -4.02 -3.58 -2.38
C THR A 98 -5.46 -4.08 -2.31
N ILE A 99 -5.66 -5.40 -2.36
CA ILE A 99 -6.99 -6.02 -2.34
C ILE A 99 -7.69 -5.76 -1.01
N ILE A 100 -7.02 -6.02 0.11
CA ILE A 100 -7.63 -5.89 1.44
C ILE A 100 -8.00 -4.45 1.75
N LEU A 101 -7.08 -3.49 1.51
CA LEU A 101 -7.37 -2.07 1.78
C LEU A 101 -8.46 -1.51 0.85
N SER A 102 -8.52 -1.98 -0.41
CA SER A 102 -9.58 -1.60 -1.35
C SER A 102 -10.94 -2.14 -0.90
N LEU A 103 -11.02 -3.39 -0.46
CA LEU A 103 -12.26 -3.98 0.07
C LEU A 103 -12.74 -3.25 1.32
N LEU A 104 -11.84 -3.02 2.29
CA LEU A 104 -12.17 -2.27 3.50
C LEU A 104 -12.69 -0.86 3.17
N GLY A 105 -12.01 -0.16 2.26
CA GLY A 105 -12.43 1.15 1.80
C GLY A 105 -13.80 1.14 1.12
N LEU A 106 -14.07 0.15 0.27
CA LEU A 106 -15.34 0.02 -0.46
C LEU A 106 -16.52 -0.26 0.47
N TYR A 107 -16.40 -1.25 1.36
CA TYR A 107 -17.47 -1.59 2.30
C TYR A 107 -17.74 -0.47 3.30
N SER A 108 -16.68 0.19 3.79
CA SER A 108 -16.80 1.34 4.67
C SER A 108 -17.55 2.51 4.02
N LYS A 109 -17.17 2.87 2.79
CA LYS A 109 -17.86 3.93 2.03
C LYS A 109 -19.32 3.57 1.76
N ARG A 110 -19.62 2.30 1.49
CA ARG A 110 -21.00 1.82 1.29
C ARG A 110 -21.85 1.91 2.55
N ALA A 111 -21.30 1.56 3.72
CA ALA A 111 -22.01 1.65 4.99
C ALA A 111 -22.35 3.11 5.33
N ILE A 112 -21.36 4.00 5.23
CA ILE A 112 -21.53 5.45 5.46
C ILE A 112 -22.51 6.06 4.46
N GLY A 113 -22.41 5.69 3.18
CA GLY A 113 -23.31 6.19 2.14
C GLY A 113 -24.78 5.79 2.32
N ARG A 114 -25.08 4.80 3.17
CA ARG A 114 -26.44 4.37 3.53
C ARG A 114 -26.90 4.84 4.91
N GLY A 115 -26.06 5.58 5.64
CA GLY A 115 -26.33 5.98 7.03
C GLY A 115 -26.26 4.82 8.04
N TYR A 116 -25.57 3.72 7.72
CA TYR A 116 -25.40 2.57 8.61
C TYR A 116 -24.16 2.72 9.49
N ASP A 117 -24.20 3.74 10.34
CA ASP A 117 -23.04 4.18 11.11
C ASP A 117 -22.63 3.19 12.22
N VAL A 118 -23.60 2.56 12.89
CA VAL A 118 -23.34 1.57 13.94
C VAL A 118 -22.64 0.34 13.34
N GLN A 119 -23.16 -0.15 12.22
CA GLN A 119 -22.59 -1.30 11.49
C GLN A 119 -21.22 -0.96 10.90
N PHE A 120 -20.99 0.29 10.49
CA PHE A 120 -19.68 0.76 10.08
C PHE A 120 -18.67 0.60 11.21
N TRP A 121 -18.97 1.05 12.43
CA TRP A 121 -18.05 0.94 13.56
C TRP A 121 -17.78 -0.51 13.95
N GLU A 122 -18.81 -1.37 13.97
CA GLU A 122 -18.67 -2.79 14.27
C GLU A 122 -17.79 -3.50 13.22
N PHE A 123 -18.03 -3.25 11.94
CA PHE A 123 -17.18 -3.74 10.86
C PHE A 123 -15.74 -3.21 10.98
N PHE A 124 -15.60 -1.92 11.31
CA PHE A 124 -14.30 -1.28 11.42
C PHE A 124 -13.52 -1.79 12.64
N SER A 125 -14.15 -2.08 13.77
CA SER A 125 -13.48 -2.72 14.90
C SER A 125 -13.13 -4.19 14.60
N ALA A 126 -14.05 -4.94 14.00
CA ALA A 126 -13.83 -6.36 13.69
C ALA A 126 -12.69 -6.59 12.67
N THR A 127 -12.38 -5.59 11.84
CA THR A 127 -11.31 -5.66 10.82
C THR A 127 -9.99 -5.03 11.27
N GLU A 128 -9.84 -4.68 12.54
CA GLU A 128 -8.63 -4.02 13.05
C GLU A 128 -7.36 -4.85 12.84
N ASP A 129 -7.40 -6.14 13.17
CA ASP A 129 -6.25 -7.03 13.00
C ASP A 129 -5.87 -7.22 11.54
N ILE A 130 -6.87 -7.29 10.66
CA ILE A 130 -6.68 -7.38 9.20
C ILE A 130 -6.02 -6.11 8.67
N ARG A 131 -6.40 -4.92 9.19
CA ARG A 131 -5.72 -3.66 8.84
C ARG A 131 -4.28 -3.65 9.30
N LYS A 132 -4.01 -4.02 10.56
CA LYS A 132 -2.65 -4.08 11.10
C LYS A 132 -1.78 -5.03 10.26
N SER A 133 -2.30 -6.22 9.92
CA SER A 133 -1.63 -7.18 9.03
C SER A 133 -1.39 -6.65 7.61
N SER A 134 -2.31 -5.86 7.07
CA SER A 134 -2.13 -5.24 5.75
C SER A 134 -1.03 -4.18 5.77
N TYR A 135 -0.92 -3.39 6.85
CA TYR A 135 0.15 -2.41 7.00
C TYR A 135 1.53 -3.06 7.18
N THR A 136 1.61 -4.16 7.94
CA THR A 136 2.87 -4.90 8.05
C THR A 136 3.25 -5.56 6.74
N SER A 137 2.29 -6.12 6.01
CA SER A 137 2.51 -6.71 4.67
C SER A 137 3.01 -5.66 3.67
N MET A 138 2.46 -4.45 3.70
CA MET A 138 2.97 -3.32 2.90
C MET A 138 4.42 -2.99 3.23
N ALA A 139 4.76 -2.97 4.52
CA ALA A 139 6.13 -2.68 4.94
C ALA A 139 7.11 -3.77 4.47
N VAL A 140 6.70 -5.04 4.53
CA VAL A 140 7.45 -6.17 3.97
C VAL A 140 7.60 -6.05 2.46
N ALA A 141 6.55 -5.63 1.74
CA ALA A 141 6.59 -5.44 0.29
C ALA A 141 7.62 -4.38 -0.11
N LEU A 142 7.69 -3.26 0.63
CA LEU A 142 8.67 -2.20 0.43
C LEU A 142 10.10 -2.69 0.70
N ALA A 143 10.31 -3.34 1.85
CA ALA A 143 11.64 -3.87 2.22
C ALA A 143 12.17 -4.87 1.19
N THR A 144 11.31 -5.81 0.76
CA THR A 144 11.68 -6.82 -0.23
C THR A 144 11.91 -6.21 -1.60
N PHE A 145 11.13 -5.21 -2.01
CA PHE A 145 11.36 -4.47 -3.26
C PHE A 145 12.71 -3.74 -3.26
N GLU A 146 13.08 -3.07 -2.17
CA GLU A 146 14.38 -2.40 -2.05
C GLU A 146 15.54 -3.40 -2.17
N ILE A 147 15.45 -4.54 -1.47
CA ILE A 147 16.45 -5.61 -1.58
C ILE A 147 16.54 -6.09 -3.03
N SER A 148 15.41 -6.37 -3.68
CA SER A 148 15.41 -6.79 -5.09
C SER A 148 16.00 -5.74 -6.02
N PHE A 149 15.78 -4.45 -5.75
CA PHE A 149 16.37 -3.36 -6.52
C PHE A 149 17.91 -3.35 -6.40
N ILE A 150 18.44 -3.51 -5.19
CA ILE A 150 19.89 -3.62 -4.96
C ILE A 150 20.47 -4.85 -5.67
N LEU A 151 19.80 -6.01 -5.58
CA LEU A 151 20.22 -7.23 -6.29
C LEU A 151 20.15 -7.07 -7.81
N SER A 152 19.13 -6.36 -8.34
CA SER A 152 19.02 -6.06 -9.77
C SER A 152 20.17 -5.18 -10.25
N LEU A 153 20.57 -4.16 -9.48
CA LEU A 153 21.76 -3.36 -9.80
C LEU A 153 23.02 -4.22 -9.85
N PHE A 154 23.18 -5.13 -8.88
CA PHE A 154 24.31 -6.06 -8.88
C PHE A 154 24.35 -6.94 -10.13
N LEU A 155 23.20 -7.43 -10.60
CA LEU A 155 23.09 -8.31 -11.75
C LEU A 155 23.22 -7.59 -13.10
N ASN A 156 22.84 -6.31 -13.18
CA ASN A 156 22.86 -5.55 -14.43
C ASN A 156 24.25 -4.99 -14.79
N TYR A 157 25.08 -4.66 -13.79
CA TYR A 157 26.40 -4.07 -14.05
C TYR A 157 27.52 -5.11 -13.95
N ARG A 158 28.43 -5.12 -14.95
CA ARG A 158 29.67 -5.92 -14.93
C ARG A 158 30.89 -5.05 -14.63
N GLY A 159 31.92 -5.61 -13.99
CA GLY A 159 33.20 -4.95 -13.72
C GLY A 159 33.25 -4.13 -12.42
N ARG A 160 34.23 -3.21 -12.32
CA ARG A 160 34.46 -2.40 -11.09
C ARG A 160 33.28 -1.48 -10.75
N GLY A 161 32.57 -0.96 -11.76
CA GLY A 161 31.41 -0.09 -11.55
C GLY A 161 30.28 -0.74 -10.75
N ARG A 162 30.17 -2.09 -10.80
CA ARG A 162 29.18 -2.86 -10.03
C ARG A 162 29.26 -2.56 -8.53
N TRP A 163 30.47 -2.56 -7.98
CA TRP A 163 30.68 -2.35 -6.55
C TRP A 163 30.38 -0.91 -6.12
N PHE A 164 30.70 0.06 -6.97
CA PHE A 164 30.39 1.46 -6.71
C PHE A 164 28.87 1.70 -6.62
N PHE A 165 28.10 1.25 -7.62
CA PHE A 165 26.64 1.39 -7.60
C PHE A 165 25.99 0.60 -6.48
N LEU A 166 26.50 -0.59 -6.16
CA LEU A 166 26.00 -1.39 -5.04
C LEU A 166 26.15 -0.65 -3.71
N VAL A 167 27.37 -0.20 -3.38
CA VAL A 167 27.64 0.52 -2.13
C VAL A 167 26.78 1.78 -2.03
N MET A 168 26.71 2.55 -3.12
CA MET A 168 25.88 3.76 -3.16
C MET A 168 24.40 3.44 -2.91
N ALA A 169 23.84 2.44 -3.59
CA ALA A 169 22.45 2.04 -3.42
C ALA A 169 22.16 1.53 -2.00
N THR A 170 23.08 0.74 -1.41
CA THR A 170 22.95 0.24 -0.05
C THR A 170 23.00 1.37 0.98
N VAL A 171 23.90 2.34 0.83
CA VAL A 171 23.97 3.51 1.75
C VAL A 171 22.70 4.35 1.68
N LEU A 172 22.17 4.58 0.48
CA LEU A 172 20.90 5.30 0.30
C LEU A 172 19.73 4.53 0.91
N SER A 173 19.61 3.22 0.67
CA SER A 173 18.56 2.39 1.27
C SER A 173 18.63 2.38 2.80
N ILE A 174 19.82 2.25 3.40
CA ILE A 174 19.99 2.34 4.86
C ILE A 174 19.55 3.71 5.38
N SER A 175 19.88 4.80 4.67
CA SER A 175 19.49 6.15 5.08
C SER A 175 17.98 6.36 5.01
N CYS A 176 17.33 5.85 3.97
CA CYS A 176 15.87 5.82 3.83
C CYS A 176 15.24 5.01 4.98
N TRP A 177 15.74 3.80 5.24
CA TRP A 177 15.22 2.91 6.28
C TRP A 177 15.32 3.52 7.67
N ARG A 178 16.46 4.18 7.99
CA ARG A 178 16.63 4.89 9.26
C ARG A 178 15.60 6.00 9.45
N THR A 179 15.33 6.76 8.38
CA THR A 179 14.36 7.85 8.41
C THR A 179 12.95 7.31 8.59
N TRP A 180 12.59 6.26 7.83
CA TRP A 180 11.30 5.62 7.95
C TRP A 180 11.06 4.99 9.32
N TYR A 181 12.05 4.26 9.86
CA TYR A 181 11.96 3.66 11.19
C TYR A 181 11.75 4.73 12.28
N LYS A 182 12.43 5.87 12.19
CA LYS A 182 12.22 7.00 13.11
C LYS A 182 10.78 7.52 13.04
N ILE A 183 10.23 7.72 11.83
CA ILE A 183 8.86 8.18 11.64
C ILE A 183 7.87 7.17 12.22
N MET A 184 8.05 5.88 11.96
CA MET A 184 7.17 4.82 12.47
C MET A 184 7.22 4.72 14.00
N ASN A 185 8.43 4.82 14.59
CA ASN A 185 8.57 4.76 16.04
C ASN A 185 7.96 5.99 16.74
N LEU A 186 8.13 7.18 16.14
CA LEU A 186 7.45 8.40 16.61
C LEU A 186 5.93 8.29 16.48
N ALA A 187 5.44 7.75 15.36
CA ALA A 187 4.01 7.54 15.15
C ALA A 187 3.43 6.57 16.20
N PHE A 188 4.11 5.45 16.45
CA PHE A 188 3.68 4.45 17.43
C PHE A 188 3.70 4.97 18.88
N THR A 189 4.66 5.82 19.24
CA THR A 189 4.77 6.37 20.59
C THR A 189 3.76 7.49 20.87
N ILE A 190 3.45 8.32 19.87
CA ILE A 190 2.59 9.50 20.04
C ILE A 190 1.11 9.18 19.78
N ILE A 191 0.83 8.30 18.81
CA ILE A 191 -0.54 7.98 18.40
C ILE A 191 -0.91 6.64 19.04
N PRO A 192 -1.76 6.61 20.09
CA PRO A 192 -2.34 5.36 20.54
C PRO A 192 -3.23 4.82 19.41
N ILE A 193 -2.76 3.75 18.75
CA ILE A 193 -3.47 3.04 17.69
C ILE A 193 -4.51 2.11 18.33
#